data_AF-D2EGM9-F1
#
_entry.id   AF-D2EGM9-F1
#
_cell.length_a   1.000
_cell.length_b   1.000
_cell.length_c   1.000
_cell.angle_alpha   90.00
_cell.angle_beta   90.00
_cell.angle_gamma   90.00
#
_symmetry.space_group_name_H-M   'P 1'
#
loop_
_entity.id
_entity.type
_entity.pdbx_description
1 polymer ?
#
loop_
_entity_poly.entity_id
_entity_poly.type
_entity_poly.pdbx_seq_one_letter_code
_entity_poly.pdbx_strand_id
1 'polypeptide(L)'
;MDAVSYYNSIKDSYEKLYSREQENKIRFFLSKINIKSNDKILDVGAGSGILESLLSENKITALEPSNMSDIIILKNLSNVSVIKETIQDFNPNDKFDVVFCITVLQDIKEEERDKVIKKLFSLTAENGHLIISVLNVSKIDLSSLNPANSGYIENDRYFIFFNGGKSFLS
;
A
#
# COMPACT_ATOMS: atom_id res chain seq x y z
N MET A 1 -0.07 -5.47 -22.09
CA MET A 1 0.55 -4.30 -21.45
C MET A 1 0.72 -4.66 -19.99
N ASP A 2 1.93 -4.52 -19.44
CA ASP A 2 2.14 -4.72 -18.00
C ASP A 2 1.53 -3.54 -17.20
N ALA A 3 1.39 -3.72 -15.88
CA ALA A 3 0.74 -2.73 -15.02
C ALA A 3 1.44 -1.36 -15.04
N VAL A 4 2.78 -1.33 -15.01
CA VAL A 4 3.56 -0.08 -15.04
C VAL A 4 3.28 0.70 -16.32
N SER A 5 3.31 0.01 -17.46
CA SER A 5 2.97 0.59 -18.76
C SER A 5 1.52 1.09 -18.82
N TYR A 6 0.57 0.38 -18.20
CA TYR A 6 -0.83 0.80 -18.10
C TYR A 6 -0.96 2.11 -17.30
N TYR A 7 -0.42 2.18 -16.08
CA TYR A 7 -0.48 3.38 -15.24
C TYR A 7 0.24 4.58 -15.87
N ASN A 8 1.36 4.34 -16.58
CA ASN A 8 2.01 5.37 -17.38
C ASN A 8 1.07 5.96 -18.44
N SER A 9 0.26 5.13 -19.10
CA SER A 9 -0.63 5.57 -20.17
C SER A 9 -1.84 6.38 -19.69
N ILE A 10 -2.28 6.18 -18.44
CA ILE A 10 -3.46 6.83 -17.88
C ILE A 10 -3.15 7.96 -16.90
N LYS A 11 -1.86 8.23 -16.62
CA LYS A 11 -1.37 9.18 -15.61
C LYS A 11 -2.15 10.49 -15.55
N ASP A 12 -2.34 11.16 -16.68
CA ASP A 12 -2.98 12.47 -16.76
C ASP A 12 -4.49 12.43 -16.44
N SER A 13 -5.11 11.25 -16.55
CA SER A 13 -6.54 11.04 -16.27
C SER A 13 -6.80 10.33 -14.95
N TYR A 14 -5.77 9.73 -14.33
CA TYR A 14 -5.91 8.86 -13.17
C TYR A 14 -6.61 9.56 -12.00
N GLU A 15 -6.13 10.75 -11.61
CA GLU A 15 -6.73 11.48 -10.50
C GLU A 15 -8.20 11.84 -10.77
N LYS A 16 -8.55 12.20 -12.01
CA LYS A 16 -9.94 12.50 -12.38
C LYS A 16 -10.85 11.28 -12.24
N LEU A 17 -10.33 10.08 -12.54
CA LEU A 17 -11.11 8.84 -12.54
C LEU A 17 -11.19 8.19 -11.15
N TYR A 18 -10.10 8.21 -10.39
CA TYR A 18 -9.95 7.33 -9.23
C TYR A 18 -9.70 8.05 -7.89
N SER A 19 -9.41 9.36 -7.88
CA SER A 19 -9.02 10.07 -6.64
C SER A 19 -10.04 9.95 -5.52
N ARG A 20 -11.33 10.16 -5.82
CA ARG A 20 -12.40 10.12 -4.82
C ARG A 20 -12.54 8.73 -4.18
N GLU A 21 -12.51 7.68 -5.00
CA GLU A 21 -12.60 6.31 -4.51
C GLU A 21 -11.37 5.96 -3.64
N GLN A 22 -10.17 6.27 -4.12
CA GLN A 22 -8.93 6.00 -3.39
C GLN A 22 -8.84 6.82 -2.09
N GLU A 23 -9.25 8.08 -2.09
CA GLU A 23 -9.31 8.91 -0.88
C GLU A 23 -10.29 8.33 0.15
N ASN A 24 -11.47 7.86 -0.27
CA ASN A 24 -12.42 7.20 0.61
C ASN A 24 -11.83 5.93 1.26
N LYS A 25 -11.17 5.08 0.46
CA LYS A 25 -10.48 3.88 0.97
C LYS A 25 -9.40 4.25 1.99
N ILE A 26 -8.55 5.21 1.66
CA ILE A 26 -7.47 5.66 2.55
C ILE A 26 -8.05 6.20 3.86
N ARG A 27 -9.03 7.12 3.80
CA ARG A 27 -9.67 7.68 5.00
C ARG A 27 -10.34 6.60 5.84
N PHE A 28 -10.96 5.60 5.20
CA PHE A 28 -11.50 4.44 5.90
C PHE A 28 -10.40 3.70 6.67
N PHE A 29 -9.27 3.37 6.04
CA PHE A 29 -8.18 2.69 6.74
C PHE A 29 -7.56 3.53 7.85
N LEU A 30 -7.36 4.84 7.63
CA LEU A 30 -6.89 5.78 8.66
C LEU A 30 -7.84 5.87 9.86
N SER A 31 -9.13 5.58 9.68
CA SER A 31 -10.10 5.49 10.79
C SER A 31 -10.05 4.18 11.57
N LYS A 32 -9.42 3.14 11.01
CA LYS A 32 -9.35 1.78 11.59
C LYS A 32 -8.09 1.51 12.39
N ILE A 33 -7.04 2.30 12.17
CA ILE A 33 -5.75 2.14 12.84
C ILE A 33 -5.33 3.45 13.48
N ASN A 34 -4.61 3.35 14.59
CA ASN A 34 -4.02 4.52 15.23
C ASN A 34 -2.58 4.71 14.77
N ILE A 35 -2.35 5.65 13.85
CA ILE A 35 -1.01 6.05 13.41
C ILE A 35 -0.45 7.11 14.37
N LYS A 36 0.73 6.86 14.92
CA LYS A 36 1.46 7.82 15.75
C LYS A 36 2.32 8.72 14.86
N SER A 37 2.61 9.93 15.33
CA SER A 37 3.41 10.91 14.56
C SER A 37 4.82 10.43 14.21
N ASN A 38 5.38 9.50 14.98
CA ASN A 38 6.72 8.96 14.77
C ASN A 38 6.74 7.60 14.04
N ASP A 39 5.58 7.07 13.64
CA ASP A 39 5.50 5.81 12.91
C ASP A 39 6.15 5.96 11.53
N LYS A 40 6.99 4.98 11.17
CA LYS A 40 7.55 4.81 9.82
C LYS A 40 6.52 4.12 8.95
N ILE A 41 6.17 4.75 7.83
CA ILE A 41 5.14 4.26 6.92
C ILE A 41 5.78 3.83 5.59
N LEU A 42 5.37 2.66 5.08
CA LEU A 42 5.61 2.24 3.70
C LEU A 42 4.28 2.24 2.96
N ASP A 43 4.19 2.95 1.84
CA ASP A 43 3.09 2.84 0.89
C ASP A 43 3.56 2.12 -0.37
N VAL A 44 3.03 0.92 -0.60
CA VAL A 44 3.36 0.10 -1.76
C VAL A 44 2.31 0.35 -2.84
N GLY A 45 2.75 0.85 -4.00
CA GLY A 45 1.88 1.30 -5.09
C GLY A 45 1.24 2.66 -4.79
N ALA A 46 2.05 3.63 -4.37
CA ALA A 46 1.59 4.93 -3.87
C ALA A 46 0.81 5.79 -4.90
N GLY A 47 0.88 5.45 -6.19
CA GLY A 47 0.10 6.09 -7.24
C GLY A 47 0.37 7.59 -7.31
N SER A 48 -0.68 8.42 -7.22
CA SER A 48 -0.57 9.88 -7.31
C SER A 48 -0.25 10.58 -5.97
N GLY A 49 -0.08 9.82 -4.88
CA GLY A 49 0.34 10.39 -3.60
C GLY A 49 -0.81 10.88 -2.71
N ILE A 50 -1.97 10.22 -2.76
CA ILE A 50 -3.16 10.61 -1.99
C ILE A 50 -2.92 10.37 -0.49
N LEU A 51 -2.34 9.22 -0.12
CA LEU A 51 -2.04 8.89 1.27
C LEU A 51 -1.04 9.88 1.86
N GLU A 52 0.01 10.17 1.11
CA GLU A 52 1.09 11.11 1.45
C GLU A 52 0.54 12.51 1.73
N SER A 53 -0.45 12.93 0.93
CA SER A 53 -1.10 14.23 1.11
C SER A 53 -1.94 14.31 2.39
N LEU A 54 -2.41 13.17 2.91
CA LEU A 54 -3.24 13.09 4.12
C LEU A 54 -2.41 12.91 5.40
N LEU A 55 -1.16 12.47 5.29
CA LEU A 55 -0.26 12.16 6.41
C LEU A 55 0.98 13.05 6.39
N SER A 56 0.79 14.37 6.44
CA SER A 56 1.87 15.37 6.31
C SER A 56 2.93 15.35 7.42
N GLU A 57 2.62 14.75 8.58
CA GLU A 57 3.52 14.73 9.74
C GLU A 57 4.34 13.43 9.85
N ASN A 58 3.99 12.39 9.09
CA ASN A 58 4.61 11.07 9.18
C ASN A 58 5.76 10.91 8.20
N LYS A 59 6.79 10.14 8.56
CA LYS A 59 7.82 9.73 7.59
C LYS A 59 7.28 8.62 6.71
N ILE A 60 7.17 8.90 5.41
CA ILE A 60 6.59 7.97 4.44
C ILE A 60 7.63 7.59 3.40
N THR A 61 7.76 6.29 3.14
CA THR A 61 8.42 5.75 1.96
C THR A 61 7.35 5.36 0.96
N ALA A 62 7.26 6.08 -0.15
CA ALA A 62 6.27 5.88 -1.21
C ALA A 62 6.93 5.09 -2.35
N LEU A 63 6.55 3.82 -2.51
CA LEU A 63 7.07 2.94 -3.54
C LEU A 63 6.11 2.93 -4.74
N GLU A 64 6.53 3.51 -5.87
CA GLU A 64 5.70 3.64 -7.07
C GLU A 64 6.56 3.46 -8.33
N PRO A 65 6.50 2.30 -9.01
CA PRO A 65 7.37 2.02 -10.16
C PRO A 65 6.99 2.80 -11.43
N SER A 66 5.75 3.29 -11.54
CA SER A 66 5.29 4.04 -12.71
C SER A 66 5.63 5.53 -12.65
N ASN A 67 5.37 6.25 -13.74
CA ASN A 67 5.50 7.71 -13.82
C ASN A 67 4.46 8.45 -12.96
N MET A 68 3.54 7.74 -12.31
CA MET A 68 2.69 8.32 -11.26
C MET A 68 3.52 8.90 -10.11
N SER A 69 4.72 8.33 -9.85
CA SER A 69 5.69 8.85 -8.88
C SER A 69 6.00 10.33 -9.05
N ASP A 70 6.00 10.83 -10.30
CA ASP A 70 6.30 12.23 -10.59
C ASP A 70 5.24 13.17 -10.00
N ILE A 71 3.99 12.73 -9.89
CA ILE A 71 2.91 13.51 -9.26
C ILE A 71 3.21 13.69 -7.77
N ILE A 72 3.68 12.63 -7.11
CA ILE A 72 4.08 12.69 -5.69
C ILE A 72 5.25 13.65 -5.51
N ILE A 73 6.27 13.54 -6.37
CA ILE A 73 7.46 14.42 -6.33
C ILE A 73 7.07 15.89 -6.52
N LEU A 74 6.17 16.19 -7.45
CA LEU A 74 5.70 17.57 -7.71
C LEU A 74 4.93 18.19 -6.53
N LYS A 75 4.35 17.39 -5.62
CA LYS A 75 3.74 17.89 -4.39
C LYS A 75 4.78 18.44 -3.40
N ASN A 76 6.07 18.10 -3.57
CA ASN A 76 7.19 18.61 -2.77
C ASN A 76 6.98 18.43 -1.25
N LEU A 77 6.53 17.23 -0.84
CA LEU A 77 6.27 16.88 0.56
C LEU A 77 7.59 16.53 1.26
N SER A 78 7.97 17.30 2.27
CA SER A 78 9.27 17.18 2.96
C SER A 78 9.40 15.89 3.80
N ASN A 79 8.29 15.25 4.12
CA ASN A 79 8.20 14.05 4.94
C ASN A 79 8.13 12.74 4.11
N VAL A 80 8.18 12.84 2.77
CA VAL A 80 8.00 11.71 1.85
C VAL A 80 9.28 11.42 1.07
N SER A 81 9.70 10.16 1.06
CA SER A 81 10.74 9.64 0.16
C SER A 81 10.09 8.79 -0.92
N VAL A 82 10.17 9.23 -2.17
CA VAL A 82 9.62 8.49 -3.32
C VAL A 82 10.68 7.57 -3.91
N ILE A 83 10.36 6.29 -4.04
CA ILE A 83 11.22 5.26 -4.61
C ILE A 83 10.54 4.67 -5.84
N LYS A 84 11.20 4.80 -7.00
CA LYS A 84 10.68 4.30 -8.28
C LYS A 84 11.14 2.86 -8.52
N GLU A 85 10.57 1.94 -7.77
CA GLU A 85 10.95 0.53 -7.78
C GLU A 85 9.72 -0.37 -7.53
N THR A 86 9.81 -1.64 -7.88
CA THR A 86 8.76 -2.63 -7.57
C THR A 86 8.93 -3.16 -6.15
N ILE A 87 7.86 -3.71 -5.56
CA ILE A 87 7.96 -4.37 -4.25
C ILE A 87 8.86 -5.61 -4.30
N GLN A 88 8.99 -6.26 -5.46
CA GLN A 88 9.88 -7.40 -5.67
C GLN A 88 11.35 -7.02 -5.47
N ASP A 89 11.76 -5.86 -5.97
CA ASP A 89 13.15 -5.40 -5.94
C ASP A 89 13.49 -4.54 -4.71
N PHE A 90 12.48 -3.95 -4.06
CA PHE A 90 12.66 -3.08 -2.90
C PHE A 90 13.22 -3.81 -1.66
N ASN A 91 14.46 -3.52 -1.24
CA ASN A 91 15.12 -4.20 -0.11
C ASN A 91 15.65 -3.18 0.93
N PRO A 92 14.78 -2.63 1.80
CA PRO A 92 15.19 -1.70 2.84
C PRO A 92 15.89 -2.40 4.01
N ASN A 93 16.69 -1.64 4.76
CA ASN A 93 17.32 -2.13 6.00
C ASN A 93 16.36 -2.08 7.20
N ASP A 94 15.40 -1.16 7.18
CA ASP A 94 14.45 -0.93 8.26
C ASP A 94 13.09 -1.56 7.97
N LYS A 95 12.37 -1.91 9.04
CA LYS A 95 10.94 -2.26 9.01
C LYS A 95 10.06 -1.03 9.24
N PHE A 96 8.78 -1.19 8.94
CA PHE A 96 7.79 -0.12 9.00
C PHE A 96 6.69 -0.44 10.02
N ASP A 97 6.33 0.55 10.82
CA ASP A 97 5.26 0.44 11.81
C ASP A 97 3.88 0.28 11.13
N VAL A 98 3.73 0.87 9.94
CA VAL A 98 2.53 0.72 9.11
C VAL A 98 2.94 0.48 7.66
N VAL A 99 2.39 -0.58 7.05
CA VAL A 99 2.56 -0.90 5.63
C VAL A 99 1.19 -0.84 4.96
N PHE A 100 1.06 0.00 3.94
CA PHE A 100 -0.11 0.06 3.06
C PHE A 100 0.20 -0.64 1.73
N CYS A 101 -0.77 -1.40 1.23
CA CYS A 101 -0.78 -2.01 -0.09
C CYS A 101 -2.22 -1.98 -0.60
N ILE A 102 -2.66 -0.78 -1.02
CA ILE A 102 -4.06 -0.50 -1.36
C ILE A 102 -4.24 -0.66 -2.86
N THR A 103 -5.05 -1.62 -3.29
CA THR A 103 -5.37 -1.88 -4.69
C THR A 103 -4.11 -2.15 -5.54
N VAL A 104 -3.23 -3.06 -5.10
CA VAL A 104 -1.98 -3.38 -5.84
C VAL A 104 -1.86 -4.84 -6.24
N LEU A 105 -2.23 -5.78 -5.36
CA LEU A 105 -1.92 -7.20 -5.59
C LEU A 105 -2.59 -7.80 -6.85
N GLN A 106 -3.68 -7.21 -7.34
CA GLN A 106 -4.31 -7.65 -8.59
C GLN A 106 -3.43 -7.42 -9.82
N ASP A 107 -2.53 -6.43 -9.76
CA ASP A 107 -1.60 -6.08 -10.83
C ASP A 107 -0.29 -6.90 -10.77
N ILE A 108 -0.10 -7.65 -9.68
CA ILE A 108 1.00 -8.60 -9.52
C ILE A 108 0.60 -9.95 -10.11
N LYS A 109 1.53 -10.55 -10.86
CA LYS A 109 1.37 -11.88 -11.44
C LYS A 109 1.06 -12.91 -10.36
N GLU A 110 0.12 -13.82 -10.65
CA GLU A 110 -0.41 -14.77 -9.68
C GLU A 110 0.69 -15.60 -9.01
N GLU A 111 1.68 -16.05 -9.79
CA GLU A 111 2.82 -16.83 -9.32
C GLU A 111 3.79 -16.06 -8.39
N GLU A 112 3.69 -14.73 -8.32
CA GLU A 112 4.52 -13.88 -7.46
C GLU A 112 3.78 -13.38 -6.20
N ARG A 113 2.45 -13.44 -6.18
CA ARG A 113 1.62 -12.85 -5.10
C ARG A 113 2.00 -13.37 -3.73
N ASP A 114 2.18 -14.68 -3.57
CA ASP A 114 2.55 -15.28 -2.28
C ASP A 114 3.90 -14.78 -1.77
N LYS A 115 4.87 -14.57 -2.67
CA LYS A 115 6.19 -14.02 -2.32
C LYS A 115 6.06 -12.57 -1.89
N VAL A 116 5.26 -11.77 -2.61
CA VAL A 116 5.02 -10.36 -2.28
C VAL A 116 4.29 -10.24 -0.95
N ILE A 117 3.25 -11.04 -0.70
CA ILE A 117 2.52 -11.05 0.58
C ILE A 117 3.48 -11.36 1.73
N LYS A 118 4.30 -12.42 1.61
CA LYS A 118 5.34 -12.75 2.61
C LYS A 118 6.32 -11.60 2.82
N LYS A 119 6.72 -10.93 1.74
CA LYS A 119 7.61 -9.76 1.81
C LYS A 119 6.96 -8.61 2.56
N LEU A 120 5.69 -8.27 2.27
CA LEU A 120 4.93 -7.24 2.99
C LEU A 120 4.90 -7.53 4.50
N PHE A 121 4.57 -8.76 4.90
CA PHE A 121 4.65 -9.17 6.33
C PHE A 121 6.05 -9.03 6.91
N SER A 122 7.09 -9.37 6.15
CA SER A 122 8.49 -9.26 6.63
C SER A 122 8.94 -7.81 6.85
N LEU A 123 8.39 -6.88 6.05
CA LEU A 123 8.64 -5.45 6.12
C LEU A 123 7.83 -4.77 7.24
N THR A 124 6.75 -5.38 7.70
CA THR A 124 5.98 -4.89 8.85
C THR A 124 6.72 -5.16 10.16
N ALA A 125 6.94 -4.11 10.94
CA ALA A 125 7.58 -4.18 12.24
C ALA A 125 6.74 -5.00 13.24
N GLU A 126 7.38 -5.41 14.34
CA GLU A 126 6.66 -5.98 15.47
C GLU A 126 5.69 -4.95 16.05
N ASN A 127 4.47 -5.38 16.39
CA ASN A 127 3.34 -4.54 16.75
C ASN A 127 2.91 -3.54 15.66
N GLY A 128 3.39 -3.73 14.43
CA GLY A 128 3.00 -2.94 13.27
C GLY A 128 1.72 -3.44 12.61
N HIS A 129 1.16 -2.61 11.72
CA HIS A 129 -0.01 -2.93 10.93
C HIS A 129 0.34 -3.13 9.46
N LEU A 130 -0.27 -4.14 8.85
CA LEU A 130 -0.25 -4.35 7.40
C LEU A 130 -1.68 -4.23 6.88
N ILE A 131 -1.90 -3.29 5.95
CA ILE A 131 -3.20 -2.99 5.36
C ILE A 131 -3.12 -3.36 3.89
N ILE A 132 -3.95 -4.31 3.48
CA ILE A 132 -4.05 -4.75 2.09
C ILE A 132 -5.48 -4.54 1.61
N SER A 133 -5.65 -3.95 0.43
CA SER A 133 -6.92 -4.01 -0.31
C SER A 133 -6.69 -4.53 -1.72
N VAL A 134 -7.69 -5.21 -2.26
CA VAL A 134 -7.68 -5.79 -3.60
C VAL A 134 -9.04 -5.61 -4.24
N LEU A 135 -9.07 -5.37 -5.55
CA LEU A 135 -10.33 -5.29 -6.30
C LEU A 135 -11.14 -6.58 -6.10
N ASN A 136 -12.43 -6.47 -5.81
CA ASN A 136 -13.33 -7.62 -5.62
C ASN A 136 -13.31 -8.58 -6.81
N VAL A 137 -13.18 -8.04 -8.03
CA VAL A 137 -13.11 -8.82 -9.28
C VAL A 137 -11.85 -9.68 -9.40
N SER A 138 -10.79 -9.39 -8.64
CA SER A 138 -9.54 -10.15 -8.66
C SER A 138 -9.65 -11.52 -8.00
N LYS A 139 -10.69 -11.75 -7.19
CA LYS A 139 -10.92 -12.98 -6.40
C LYS A 139 -9.77 -13.33 -5.44
N ILE A 140 -8.88 -12.39 -5.13
CA ILE A 140 -7.84 -12.57 -4.12
C ILE A 140 -8.50 -12.59 -2.73
N ASP A 141 -8.26 -13.65 -1.96
CA ASP A 141 -8.77 -13.82 -0.61
C ASP A 141 -7.62 -14.14 0.36
N LEU A 142 -7.40 -13.26 1.33
CA LEU A 142 -6.35 -13.40 2.35
C LEU A 142 -6.91 -13.79 3.73
N SER A 143 -8.17 -14.22 3.81
CA SER A 143 -8.83 -14.56 5.08
C SER A 143 -8.16 -15.73 5.82
N SER A 144 -7.57 -16.66 5.08
CA SER A 144 -6.82 -17.79 5.66
C SER A 144 -5.57 -17.34 6.42
N LEU A 145 -5.09 -16.11 6.19
CA LEU A 145 -3.97 -15.51 6.91
C LEU A 145 -4.40 -14.87 8.25
N ASN A 146 -5.66 -15.07 8.67
CA ASN A 146 -6.23 -14.60 9.95
C ASN A 146 -6.04 -13.09 10.18
N PRO A 147 -6.59 -12.22 9.30
CA PRO A 147 -6.55 -10.79 9.51
C PRO A 147 -7.23 -10.39 10.82
N ALA A 148 -6.68 -9.38 11.50
CA ALA A 148 -7.29 -8.79 12.69
C ALA A 148 -8.64 -8.10 12.35
N ASN A 149 -8.77 -7.59 11.13
CA ASN A 149 -10.03 -7.06 10.60
C ASN A 149 -10.09 -7.28 9.09
N SER A 150 -11.25 -7.63 8.54
CA SER A 150 -11.46 -7.71 7.09
C SER A 150 -12.89 -7.38 6.72
N GLY A 151 -13.11 -6.98 5.48
CA GLY A 151 -14.43 -6.60 4.99
C GLY A 151 -14.36 -6.03 3.58
N TYR A 152 -15.32 -5.15 3.28
CA TYR A 152 -15.43 -4.49 1.98
C TYR A 152 -15.42 -2.97 2.14
N ILE A 153 -14.80 -2.29 1.17
CA ILE A 153 -14.82 -0.83 1.04
C ILE A 153 -14.78 -0.47 -0.45
N GLU A 154 -15.75 0.33 -0.92
CA GLU A 154 -15.91 0.60 -2.36
C GLU A 154 -15.96 -0.71 -3.16
N ASN A 155 -15.14 -0.84 -4.21
CA ASN A 155 -15.01 -2.04 -5.02
C ASN A 155 -13.96 -3.03 -4.52
N ASP A 156 -13.43 -2.83 -3.30
CA ASP A 156 -12.35 -3.62 -2.75
C ASP A 156 -12.82 -4.55 -1.62
N ARG A 157 -12.13 -5.67 -1.51
CA ARG A 157 -12.01 -6.43 -0.27
C ARG A 157 -10.75 -5.99 0.44
N TYR A 158 -10.83 -5.81 1.75
CA TYR A 158 -9.68 -5.39 2.55
C TYR A 158 -9.36 -6.37 3.67
N PHE A 159 -8.10 -6.35 4.07
CA PHE A 159 -7.52 -7.16 5.13
C PHE A 159 -6.54 -6.30 5.93
N ILE A 160 -6.78 -6.14 7.22
CA ILE A 160 -5.90 -5.46 8.18
C ILE A 160 -5.31 -6.54 9.07
N PHE A 161 -3.98 -6.65 9.05
CA PHE A 161 -3.21 -7.55 9.89
C PHE A 161 -2.50 -6.76 10.98
N PHE A 162 -2.39 -7.37 12.16
CA PHE A 162 -1.60 -6.85 13.26
C PHE A 162 -0.46 -7.84 13.56
N ASN A 163 0.78 -7.38 13.46
CA ASN A 163 1.94 -8.22 13.70
C ASN A 163 2.23 -8.30 15.21
N GLY A 164 1.44 -9.06 15.96
CA GLY A 164 1.51 -9.16 17.42
C GLY A 164 2.73 -9.91 18.00
N GLY A 165 3.89 -9.89 17.33
CA GLY A 165 5.16 -10.44 17.83
C GLY A 165 5.25 -11.97 17.88
N LYS A 166 4.22 -12.70 17.48
CA LYS A 166 4.28 -14.15 17.30
C LYS A 166 4.56 -14.46 15.83
N SER A 167 5.70 -15.12 15.57
CA SER A 167 6.11 -15.61 14.25
C SER A 167 4.94 -16.22 13.47
N PHE A 168 4.49 -15.54 12.41
CA PHE A 168 3.43 -16.00 11.50
C PHE A 168 3.91 -17.09 10.52
N LEU A 169 5.14 -17.59 10.69
CA LEU A 169 5.73 -18.61 9.84
C LEU A 169 6.44 -19.63 10.74
N SER A 170 5.70 -20.64 11.18
CA SER A 170 6.23 -21.94 11.60
C SER A 170 5.81 -23.00 10.59
#